data_AF-A0A8H6I7W2-F1
#
_entry.id   AF-A0A8H6I7W2-F1
#
_cell.length_a   1.000
_cell.length_b   1.000
_cell.length_c   1.000
_cell.angle_alpha   90.00
_cell.angle_beta   90.00
_cell.angle_gamma   90.00
#
_symmetry.space_group_name_H-M   'P 1'
#
loop_
_entity.id
_entity.type
_entity.pdbx_description
1 polymer ?
#
loop_
_entity_poly.entity_id
_entity_poly.type
_entity_poly.pdbx_seq_one_letter_code
_entity_poly.pdbx_strand_id
1 'polypeptide(L)'
;IPHALYHHILLRLPSLYFSRVARIFEEADLSLGALKTMALESASQNKPIHTLHYSFETRNMPPAYESLKHAWEDFINNLLREWKTFNLISVLLLSAILTILQIDAAATDPFTRYFALSSLVCALISLLYGCIYIIRFGTMRKPYKAAEWALEAKKSRTVFYWNVWVLLAMPAVYLAWSLLLFICCIMAFVWRTGTDVTSSDPATLSHNAVLAHMILRTVVSGILALGCIYGVLIGATFQRYGQRMDRAWRAR
;
A
#
# COMPACT_ATOMS: atom_id res chain seq x y z
N ILE A 1 8.55 -6.29 22.40
CA ILE A 1 9.56 -5.50 21.64
C ILE A 1 9.58 -5.85 20.13
N PRO A 2 9.52 -7.13 19.68
CA PRO A 2 9.54 -7.46 18.23
C PRO A 2 8.35 -6.90 17.42
N HIS A 3 7.16 -6.87 18.03
CA HIS A 3 5.91 -6.50 17.35
C HIS A 3 5.85 -5.01 16.94
N ALA A 4 6.42 -4.12 17.76
CA ALA A 4 6.43 -2.69 17.48
C ALA A 4 7.39 -2.36 16.33
N LEU A 5 8.58 -2.96 16.31
CA LEU A 5 9.56 -2.76 15.23
C LEU A 5 9.02 -3.28 13.89
N TYR A 6 8.42 -4.48 13.90
CA TYR A 6 7.74 -5.06 12.73
C TYR A 6 6.64 -4.15 12.16
N HIS A 7 5.82 -3.56 13.03
CA HIS A 7 4.78 -2.62 12.60
C HIS A 7 5.33 -1.30 12.03
N HIS A 8 6.48 -0.82 12.51
CA HIS A 8 7.12 0.37 11.95
C HIS A 8 7.77 0.07 10.60
N ILE A 9 8.39 -1.10 10.44
CA ILE A 9 8.95 -1.55 9.16
C ILE A 9 7.84 -1.72 8.10
N LEU A 10 6.65 -2.17 8.50
CA LEU A 10 5.48 -2.25 7.61
C LEU A 10 4.67 -0.95 7.54
N LEU A 11 5.21 0.15 8.07
CA LEU A 11 4.60 1.49 8.05
C LEU A 11 3.16 1.52 8.59
N ARG A 12 2.80 0.56 9.45
CA ARG A 12 1.44 0.31 9.97
C ARG A 12 0.35 0.12 8.90
N LEU A 13 0.72 -0.02 7.63
CA LEU A 13 -0.22 -0.26 6.53
C LEU A 13 -1.11 -1.50 6.74
N PRO A 14 -0.61 -2.64 7.25
CA PRO A 14 -1.45 -3.81 7.51
C PRO A 14 -2.60 -3.54 8.49
N SER A 15 -2.42 -2.62 9.45
CA SER A 15 -3.46 -2.27 10.43
C SER A 15 -4.62 -1.49 9.79
N LEU A 16 -4.36 -0.72 8.73
CA LEU A 16 -5.39 -0.01 7.97
C LEU A 16 -6.24 -1.00 7.15
N TYR A 17 -5.60 -1.97 6.50
CA TYR A 17 -6.30 -3.02 5.77
C TYR A 17 -7.13 -3.91 6.72
N PHE A 18 -6.61 -4.21 7.91
CA PHE A 18 -7.38 -4.89 8.96
C PHE A 18 -8.63 -4.12 9.37
N SER A 19 -8.50 -2.83 9.67
CA SER A 19 -9.64 -2.00 10.11
C SER A 19 -10.74 -1.90 9.04
N ARG A 20 -10.37 -1.81 7.76
CA ARG A 20 -11.33 -1.73 6.65
C ARG A 20 -12.14 -3.02 6.50
N VAL A 21 -11.49 -4.16 6.65
CA VAL A 21 -12.15 -5.46 6.49
C VAL A 21 -12.92 -5.87 7.73
N ALA A 22 -12.40 -5.58 8.93
CA ALA A 22 -13.13 -5.78 10.17
C ALA A 22 -14.49 -5.06 10.15
N ARG A 23 -14.54 -3.84 9.60
CA ARG A 23 -15.77 -3.06 9.45
C ARG A 23 -16.80 -3.75 8.54
N ILE A 24 -16.37 -4.37 7.43
CA ILE A 24 -17.26 -5.13 6.54
C ILE A 24 -17.91 -6.30 7.27
N PHE A 25 -17.15 -6.98 8.14
CA PHE A 25 -17.65 -8.12 8.89
C PHE A 25 -18.46 -7.74 10.14
N GLU A 26 -18.15 -6.60 10.77
CA GLU A 26 -18.90 -6.03 11.89
C GLU A 26 -20.26 -5.48 11.42
N GLU A 27 -20.31 -4.81 10.26
CA GLU A 27 -21.56 -4.35 9.63
C GLU A 27 -22.47 -5.50 9.15
N ALA A 28 -21.91 -6.70 8.95
CA ALA A 28 -22.66 -7.86 8.48
C ALA A 28 -23.34 -8.68 9.60
N ASP A 29 -23.07 -8.39 10.88
CA ASP A 29 -23.71 -8.98 12.09
C ASP A 29 -24.11 -10.48 12.00
N LEU A 30 -23.26 -11.30 11.34
CA LEU A 30 -23.57 -12.69 11.02
C LEU A 30 -22.61 -13.63 11.74
N SER A 31 -23.17 -14.62 12.44
CA SER A 31 -22.37 -15.72 12.99
C SER A 31 -21.65 -16.45 11.84
N LEU A 32 -20.32 -16.59 11.94
CA LEU A 32 -19.47 -17.27 10.95
C LEU A 32 -19.97 -18.66 10.53
N GLY A 33 -20.68 -19.35 11.43
CA GLY A 33 -21.31 -20.64 11.16
C GLY A 33 -22.49 -20.54 10.18
N ALA A 34 -23.37 -19.54 10.35
CA ALA A 34 -24.50 -19.29 9.46
C ALA A 34 -24.02 -18.91 8.05
N LEU A 35 -22.96 -18.09 7.96
CA LEU A 35 -22.36 -17.68 6.70
C LEU A 35 -21.81 -18.84 5.88
N LYS A 36 -21.14 -19.80 6.54
CA LYS A 36 -20.54 -20.98 5.89
C LYS A 36 -21.62 -21.89 5.30
N THR A 37 -22.67 -22.17 6.07
CA THR A 37 -23.79 -23.00 5.61
C THR A 37 -24.49 -22.36 4.40
N MET A 38 -24.71 -21.04 4.43
CA MET A 38 -25.33 -20.29 3.33
C MET A 38 -24.44 -20.22 2.08
N ALA A 39 -23.13 -20.02 2.24
CA ALA A 39 -22.18 -19.99 1.14
C ALA A 39 -22.10 -21.35 0.42
N LEU A 40 -22.16 -22.46 1.17
CA LEU A 40 -22.17 -23.82 0.63
C LEU A 40 -23.48 -24.12 -0.12
N GLU A 41 -24.62 -23.72 0.43
CA GLU A 41 -25.93 -23.89 -0.19
C GLU A 41 -26.01 -23.15 -1.53
N SER A 42 -25.52 -21.91 -1.57
CA SER A 42 -25.50 -21.09 -2.79
C SER A 42 -24.47 -21.57 -3.84
N ALA A 43 -23.33 -22.11 -3.42
CA ALA A 43 -22.36 -22.73 -4.33
C ALA A 43 -22.89 -24.03 -4.96
N SER A 44 -23.74 -24.77 -4.25
CA SER A 44 -24.34 -26.02 -4.74
C SER A 44 -25.37 -25.82 -5.86
N GLN A 45 -26.04 -24.67 -5.91
CA GLN A 45 -27.06 -24.31 -6.92
C GLN A 45 -26.47 -23.88 -8.28
N ASN A 46 -25.15 -23.65 -8.38
CA ASN A 46 -24.51 -23.20 -9.62
C ASN A 46 -24.19 -24.34 -10.61
N LYS A 47 -24.82 -25.51 -10.46
CA LYS A 47 -24.77 -26.60 -11.45
C LYS A 47 -25.85 -26.36 -12.52
N PRO A 48 -25.51 -26.45 -13.82
CA PRO A 48 -26.50 -26.26 -14.87
C PRO A 48 -27.36 -27.53 -14.95
N ILE A 49 -28.53 -27.51 -14.34
CA ILE A 49 -29.54 -28.55 -14.57
C ILE A 49 -30.53 -27.99 -15.57
N HIS A 50 -30.34 -28.40 -16.83
CA HIS A 50 -31.38 -28.37 -17.84
C HIS A 50 -32.53 -29.27 -17.37
N THR A 51 -33.53 -28.73 -16.68
CA THR A 51 -34.89 -29.30 -16.65
C THR A 51 -35.87 -28.31 -16.01
N LEU A 52 -36.76 -27.80 -16.87
CA LEU A 52 -38.19 -27.56 -16.63
C LEU A 52 -38.64 -26.79 -15.38
N HIS A 53 -39.06 -25.55 -15.63
CA HIS A 53 -40.38 -25.03 -15.21
C HIS A 53 -40.78 -25.25 -13.74
N TYR A 54 -40.03 -24.63 -12.83
CA TYR A 54 -40.55 -24.23 -11.52
C TYR A 54 -40.14 -22.78 -11.25
N SER A 55 -40.87 -21.86 -11.87
CA SER A 55 -41.03 -20.52 -11.37
C SER A 55 -41.77 -20.61 -10.02
N PHE A 56 -41.04 -20.66 -8.91
CA PHE A 56 -41.36 -20.01 -7.63
C PHE A 56 -40.35 -20.46 -6.56
N GLU A 57 -39.25 -19.73 -6.46
CA GLU A 57 -38.60 -19.30 -5.22
C GLU A 57 -37.22 -18.78 -5.59
N THR A 58 -37.16 -17.49 -5.88
CA THR A 58 -36.11 -16.65 -5.33
C THR A 58 -36.11 -16.90 -3.82
N ARG A 59 -35.47 -17.98 -3.37
CA ARG A 59 -35.34 -18.32 -1.95
C ARG A 59 -34.59 -17.15 -1.36
N ASN A 60 -35.34 -16.25 -0.73
CA ASN A 60 -34.87 -14.97 -0.21
C ASN A 60 -33.58 -15.20 0.55
N MET A 61 -32.45 -14.89 -0.08
CA MET A 61 -31.20 -14.83 0.65
C MET A 61 -31.42 -13.82 1.77
N PRO A 62 -31.03 -14.15 3.02
CA PRO A 62 -31.19 -13.20 4.11
C PRO A 62 -30.58 -11.86 3.70
N PRO A 63 -31.23 -10.72 3.99
CA PRO A 63 -30.75 -9.41 3.56
C PRO A 63 -29.30 -9.14 4.00
N ALA A 64 -28.86 -9.77 5.09
CA ALA A 64 -27.48 -9.72 5.58
C ALA A 64 -26.44 -10.42 4.67
N TYR A 65 -26.82 -11.46 3.93
CA TYR A 65 -25.91 -12.11 2.96
C TYR A 65 -25.75 -11.27 1.70
N GLU A 66 -26.83 -10.64 1.24
CA GLU A 66 -26.81 -9.73 0.10
C GLU A 66 -26.01 -8.46 0.41
N SER A 67 -26.19 -7.87 1.59
CA SER A 67 -25.39 -6.72 2.04
C SER A 67 -23.90 -7.07 2.14
N LEU A 68 -23.55 -8.24 2.70
CA LEU A 68 -22.17 -8.70 2.76
C LEU A 68 -21.58 -8.90 1.36
N LYS A 69 -22.34 -9.50 0.44
CA LYS A 69 -21.90 -9.70 -0.95
C LYS A 69 -21.55 -8.36 -1.59
N HIS A 70 -22.43 -7.37 -1.49
CA HIS A 70 -22.18 -6.03 -2.04
C HIS A 70 -20.98 -5.35 -1.38
N ALA A 71 -20.90 -5.37 -0.04
CA ALA A 71 -19.77 -4.80 0.69
C ALA A 71 -18.43 -5.47 0.33
N TRP A 72 -18.42 -6.78 0.11
CA TRP A 72 -17.24 -7.52 -0.32
C TRP A 72 -16.84 -7.18 -1.76
N GLU A 73 -17.80 -7.14 -2.68
CA GLU A 73 -17.55 -6.77 -4.07
C GLU A 73 -16.97 -5.35 -4.17
N ASP A 74 -17.53 -4.40 -3.42
CA ASP A 74 -17.04 -3.03 -3.34
C ASP A 74 -15.65 -2.94 -2.73
N PHE A 75 -15.38 -3.70 -1.67
CA PHE A 75 -14.06 -3.80 -1.07
C PHE A 75 -13.01 -4.29 -2.07
N ILE A 76 -13.30 -5.38 -2.79
CA ILE A 76 -12.40 -5.92 -3.82
C ILE A 76 -12.23 -4.90 -4.96
N ASN A 77 -13.29 -4.22 -5.38
CA ASN A 77 -13.21 -3.19 -6.41
C ASN A 77 -12.33 -2.01 -5.96
N ASN A 78 -12.39 -1.63 -4.69
CA ASN A 78 -11.54 -0.59 -4.12
C ASN A 78 -10.07 -1.04 -4.03
N LEU A 79 -9.81 -2.27 -3.57
CA LEU A 79 -8.45 -2.83 -3.57
C LEU A 79 -7.83 -2.89 -4.97
N LEU A 80 -8.60 -3.36 -5.96
CA LEU A 80 -8.12 -3.44 -7.34
C LEU A 80 -7.83 -2.05 -7.91
N ARG A 81 -8.62 -1.03 -7.55
CA ARG A 81 -8.34 0.36 -7.93
C ARG A 81 -7.06 0.88 -7.26
N GLU A 82 -6.91 0.66 -5.94
CA GLU A 82 -5.71 1.06 -5.20
C GLU A 82 -4.44 0.42 -5.78
N TRP A 83 -4.45 -0.89 -6.03
CA TRP A 83 -3.27 -1.58 -6.57
C TRP A 83 -2.94 -1.16 -8.01
N LYS A 84 -3.94 -0.82 -8.83
CA LYS A 84 -3.69 -0.22 -10.15
C LYS A 84 -2.97 1.13 -10.02
N THR A 85 -3.40 1.96 -9.07
CA THR A 85 -2.72 3.22 -8.78
C THR A 85 -1.30 2.99 -8.28
N PHE A 86 -1.05 2.02 -7.39
CA PHE A 86 0.30 1.70 -6.94
C PHE A 86 1.21 1.20 -8.06
N ASN A 87 0.68 0.39 -9.00
CA ASN A 87 1.43 -0.04 -10.17
C ASN A 87 1.78 1.12 -11.09
N LEU A 88 0.84 2.04 -11.33
CA LEU A 88 1.09 3.25 -12.10
C LEU A 88 2.23 4.07 -11.46
N ILE A 89 2.16 4.31 -10.15
CA ILE A 89 3.21 5.03 -9.41
C ILE A 89 4.54 4.27 -9.47
N SER A 90 4.53 2.95 -9.33
CA SER A 90 5.75 2.12 -9.38
C SER A 90 6.45 2.24 -10.74
N VAL A 91 5.70 2.26 -11.85
CA VAL A 91 6.26 2.44 -13.20
C VAL A 91 6.85 3.84 -13.36
N LEU A 92 6.12 4.89 -12.94
CA LEU A 92 6.63 6.26 -12.98
C LEU A 92 7.90 6.43 -12.15
N LEU A 93 7.94 5.80 -10.97
CA LEU A 93 9.09 5.80 -10.08
C LEU A 93 10.28 5.05 -10.70
N LEU A 94 10.04 3.90 -11.36
CA LEU A 94 11.05 3.18 -12.13
C LEU A 94 11.71 4.08 -13.18
N SER A 95 10.90 4.80 -13.97
CA SER A 95 11.41 5.73 -14.98
C SER A 95 12.28 6.82 -14.35
N ALA A 96 11.82 7.45 -13.27
CA ALA A 96 12.58 8.48 -12.56
C ALA A 96 13.92 7.96 -12.00
N ILE A 97 13.93 6.75 -11.43
CA ILE A 97 15.15 6.13 -10.89
C ILE A 97 16.14 5.78 -12.02
N LEU A 98 15.66 5.28 -13.15
CA LEU A 98 16.52 5.00 -14.30
C LEU A 98 17.13 6.29 -14.87
N THR A 99 16.36 7.37 -14.93
CA THR A 99 16.87 8.67 -15.39
C THR A 99 17.95 9.24 -14.48
N ILE A 100 17.83 9.12 -13.15
CA ILE A 100 18.91 9.61 -12.27
C ILE A 100 20.18 8.76 -12.40
N LEU A 101 20.04 7.44 -12.61
CA LEU A 101 21.18 6.55 -12.84
C LEU A 101 21.89 6.77 -14.16
N GLN A 102 21.25 7.42 -15.14
CA GLN A 102 21.89 7.83 -16.40
C GLN A 102 22.85 9.01 -16.24
N ILE A 103 22.78 9.74 -15.11
CA ILE A 103 23.70 10.85 -14.83
C ILE A 103 25.02 10.26 -14.30
N ASP A 104 26.12 10.54 -14.99
CA ASP A 104 27.44 9.98 -14.66
C ASP A 104 27.89 10.33 -13.22
N ALA A 105 27.62 11.57 -12.77
CA ALA A 105 27.89 11.99 -11.39
C ALA A 105 27.10 11.20 -10.33
N ALA A 106 25.90 10.70 -10.67
CA ALA A 106 25.11 9.88 -9.77
C ALA A 106 25.54 8.41 -9.80
N ALA A 107 26.02 7.92 -10.95
CA ALA A 107 26.49 6.55 -11.14
C ALA A 107 27.86 6.29 -10.49
N THR A 108 28.69 7.32 -10.42
CA THR A 108 30.03 7.28 -9.82
C THR A 108 29.99 7.33 -8.29
N ASP A 109 29.05 8.06 -7.69
CA ASP A 109 28.91 8.10 -6.23
C ASP A 109 28.28 6.80 -5.65
N PRO A 110 28.99 6.07 -4.76
CA PRO A 110 28.50 4.80 -4.24
C PRO A 110 27.17 4.90 -3.50
N PHE A 111 26.97 5.95 -2.68
CA PHE A 111 25.76 6.09 -1.86
C PHE A 111 24.54 6.35 -2.72
N THR A 112 24.61 7.32 -3.64
CA THR A 112 23.54 7.63 -4.58
C THR A 112 23.16 6.38 -5.39
N ARG A 113 24.16 5.65 -5.91
CA ARG A 113 23.95 4.42 -6.66
C ARG A 113 23.26 3.33 -5.83
N TYR A 114 23.72 3.04 -4.61
CA TYR A 114 23.12 1.97 -3.80
C TYR A 114 21.69 2.32 -3.35
N PHE A 115 21.40 3.59 -3.01
CA PHE A 115 20.03 4.00 -2.70
C PHE A 115 19.11 3.91 -3.92
N ALA A 116 19.58 4.34 -5.10
CA ALA A 116 18.83 4.21 -6.36
C ALA A 116 18.53 2.74 -6.68
N LEU A 117 19.53 1.86 -6.64
CA LEU A 117 19.35 0.43 -6.92
C LEU A 117 18.42 -0.25 -5.90
N SER A 118 18.55 0.08 -4.62
CA SER A 118 17.66 -0.46 -3.58
C SER A 118 16.22 0.01 -3.78
N SER A 119 16.02 1.28 -4.13
CA SER A 119 14.72 1.83 -4.49
C SER A 119 14.13 1.15 -5.74
N LEU A 120 14.96 0.90 -6.76
CA LEU A 120 14.57 0.24 -8.00
C LEU A 120 14.09 -1.20 -7.77
N VAL A 121 14.84 -1.99 -7.00
CA VAL A 121 14.46 -3.36 -6.62
C VAL A 121 13.13 -3.34 -5.87
N CYS A 122 12.98 -2.40 -4.93
CA CYS A 122 11.77 -2.27 -4.14
C CYS A 122 10.53 -1.90 -4.99
N ALA A 123 10.67 -0.98 -5.95
CA ALA A 123 9.59 -0.63 -6.88
C ALA A 123 9.26 -1.78 -7.86
N LEU A 124 10.27 -2.54 -8.31
CA LEU A 124 10.04 -3.72 -9.15
C LEU A 124 9.25 -4.80 -8.40
N ILE A 125 9.60 -5.08 -7.14
CA ILE A 125 8.85 -6.02 -6.29
C ILE A 125 7.42 -5.53 -6.07
N SER A 126 7.22 -4.25 -5.76
CA SER A 126 5.89 -3.62 -5.66
C SER A 126 5.05 -3.85 -6.92
N LEU A 127 5.63 -3.58 -8.09
CA LEU A 127 4.98 -3.75 -9.39
C LEU A 127 4.61 -5.22 -9.67
N LEU A 128 5.53 -6.14 -9.41
CA LEU A 128 5.28 -7.58 -9.57
C LEU A 128 4.14 -8.05 -8.69
N TYR A 129 4.16 -7.70 -7.41
CA TYR A 129 3.09 -8.07 -6.47
C TYR A 129 1.76 -7.42 -6.84
N GLY A 130 1.74 -6.13 -7.21
CA GLY A 130 0.52 -5.47 -7.66
C GLY A 130 -0.08 -6.14 -8.89
N CYS A 131 0.73 -6.52 -9.89
CA CYS A 131 0.27 -7.26 -11.06
C CYS A 131 -0.29 -8.65 -10.71
N ILE A 132 0.43 -9.44 -9.92
CA ILE A 132 -0.02 -10.77 -9.50
C ILE A 132 -1.33 -10.67 -8.71
N TYR A 133 -1.44 -9.68 -7.83
CA TYR A 133 -2.62 -9.49 -6.98
C TYR A 133 -3.82 -9.04 -7.79
N ILE A 134 -3.66 -8.09 -8.73
CA ILE A 134 -4.76 -7.68 -9.62
C ILE A 134 -5.33 -8.88 -10.39
N ILE A 135 -4.47 -9.74 -10.93
CA ILE A 135 -4.90 -10.93 -11.68
C ILE A 135 -5.62 -11.92 -10.74
N ARG A 136 -5.01 -12.25 -9.60
CA ARG A 136 -5.54 -13.28 -8.70
C ARG A 136 -6.81 -12.82 -7.97
N PHE A 137 -6.81 -11.62 -7.40
CA PHE A 137 -7.97 -11.06 -6.70
C PHE A 137 -9.07 -10.60 -7.65
N GLY A 138 -8.77 -10.31 -8.91
CA GLY A 138 -9.79 -10.10 -9.94
C GLY A 138 -10.78 -11.26 -10.03
N THR A 139 -10.33 -12.48 -9.74
CA THR A 139 -11.16 -13.70 -9.71
C THR A 139 -11.80 -14.00 -8.33
N MET A 140 -11.55 -13.18 -7.31
CA MET A 140 -11.99 -13.41 -5.91
C MET A 140 -13.27 -12.66 -5.52
N ARG A 141 -13.98 -12.06 -6.48
CA ARG A 141 -15.24 -11.33 -6.24
C ARG A 141 -16.39 -12.20 -5.70
N LYS A 142 -16.30 -13.52 -5.83
CA LYS A 142 -17.40 -14.43 -5.45
C LYS A 142 -17.62 -14.45 -3.92
N PRO A 143 -18.87 -14.36 -3.44
CA PRO A 143 -19.19 -14.19 -2.01
C PRO A 143 -18.78 -15.38 -1.12
N TYR A 144 -18.78 -16.62 -1.62
CA TYR A 144 -18.31 -17.77 -0.83
C TYR A 144 -16.83 -17.67 -0.45
N LYS A 145 -16.01 -16.95 -1.24
CA LYS A 145 -14.60 -16.69 -0.90
C LYS A 145 -14.47 -15.68 0.23
N ALA A 146 -15.42 -14.75 0.36
CA ALA A 146 -15.46 -13.79 1.47
C ALA A 146 -15.64 -14.51 2.81
N ALA A 147 -16.48 -15.55 2.85
CA ALA A 147 -16.72 -16.37 4.04
C ALA A 147 -15.46 -17.14 4.48
N GLU A 148 -14.73 -17.74 3.53
CA GLU A 148 -13.46 -18.41 3.81
C GLU A 148 -12.37 -17.41 4.24
N TRP A 149 -12.34 -16.23 3.65
CA TRP A 149 -11.45 -15.14 4.08
C TRP A 149 -11.74 -14.65 5.49
N ALA A 150 -13.01 -14.59 5.89
CA ALA A 150 -13.42 -14.25 7.24
C ALA A 150 -12.96 -15.31 8.27
N LEU A 151 -13.07 -16.58 7.92
CA LEU A 151 -12.60 -17.70 8.74
C LEU A 151 -11.08 -17.69 8.87
N GLU A 152 -10.37 -17.50 7.77
CA GLU A 152 -8.90 -17.42 7.76
C GLU A 152 -8.41 -16.17 8.51
N ALA A 153 -9.11 -15.03 8.41
CA ALA A 153 -8.83 -13.83 9.20
C ALA A 153 -8.92 -14.09 10.72
N LYS A 154 -9.92 -14.86 11.17
CA LYS A 154 -10.08 -15.23 12.58
C LYS A 154 -8.98 -16.18 13.04
N LYS A 155 -8.57 -17.13 12.18
CA LYS A 155 -7.50 -18.09 12.45
C LYS A 155 -6.12 -17.43 12.42
N SER A 156 -5.88 -16.53 11.48
CA SER A 156 -4.60 -15.84 11.25
C SER A 156 -4.19 -14.88 12.38
N ARG A 157 -5.09 -14.59 13.34
CA ARG A 157 -4.70 -13.96 14.63
C ARG A 157 -3.61 -14.74 15.38
N THR A 158 -3.40 -16.02 15.07
CA THR A 158 -2.38 -16.86 15.74
C THR A 158 -1.03 -16.92 15.02
N VAL A 159 -0.94 -16.53 13.73
CA VAL A 159 0.31 -16.62 12.97
C VAL A 159 1.00 -15.25 12.96
N PHE A 160 2.13 -15.16 13.65
CA PHE A 160 2.79 -13.88 13.96
C PHE A 160 3.43 -13.19 12.73
N TYR A 161 4.07 -13.94 11.84
CA TYR A 161 4.87 -13.37 10.74
C TYR A 161 4.11 -13.21 9.40
N TRP A 162 3.00 -13.92 9.23
CA TRP A 162 2.23 -13.91 8.00
C TRP A 162 0.74 -13.84 8.31
N ASN A 163 0.14 -12.71 7.96
CA ASN A 163 -1.29 -12.50 8.06
C ASN A 163 -1.85 -12.13 6.70
N VAL A 164 -3.10 -12.50 6.46
CA VAL A 164 -3.90 -12.06 5.31
C VAL A 164 -3.82 -10.54 5.09
N TRP A 165 -3.74 -9.76 6.17
CA TRP A 165 -3.58 -8.29 6.12
C TRP A 165 -2.20 -7.85 5.66
N VAL A 166 -1.18 -8.59 6.07
CA VAL A 166 0.20 -8.36 5.67
C VAL A 166 0.33 -8.62 4.18
N LEU A 167 -0.29 -9.71 3.68
CA LEU A 167 -0.38 -10.01 2.26
C LEU A 167 -1.02 -8.84 1.50
N LEU A 168 -2.23 -8.40 1.86
CA LEU A 168 -2.91 -7.28 1.17
C LEU A 168 -2.11 -5.97 1.13
N ALA A 169 -1.30 -5.70 2.15
CA ALA A 169 -0.50 -4.48 2.27
C ALA A 169 0.84 -4.51 1.52
N MET A 170 1.32 -5.68 1.08
CA MET A 170 2.68 -5.84 0.53
C MET A 170 3.02 -4.88 -0.63
N PRO A 171 2.19 -4.74 -1.68
CA PRO A 171 2.49 -3.79 -2.76
C PRO A 171 2.67 -2.36 -2.25
N ALA A 172 1.82 -1.91 -1.33
CA ALA A 172 1.91 -0.58 -0.74
C ALA A 172 3.18 -0.39 0.12
N VAL A 173 3.56 -1.41 0.89
CA VAL A 173 4.75 -1.38 1.75
C VAL A 173 6.02 -1.26 0.91
N TYR A 174 6.16 -2.09 -0.13
CA TYR A 174 7.31 -2.02 -1.03
C TYR A 174 7.33 -0.69 -1.81
N LEU A 175 6.19 -0.19 -2.26
CA LEU A 175 6.14 1.12 -2.91
C LEU A 175 6.60 2.24 -1.97
N ALA A 176 6.15 2.23 -0.72
CA ALA A 176 6.51 3.25 0.25
C ALA A 176 8.01 3.21 0.60
N TRP A 177 8.60 2.03 0.79
CA TRP A 177 10.04 1.89 0.97
C TRP A 177 10.83 2.37 -0.25
N SER A 178 10.34 2.07 -1.45
CA SER A 178 10.96 2.57 -2.68
C SER A 178 10.97 4.10 -2.73
N LEU A 179 9.85 4.75 -2.40
CA LEU A 179 9.76 6.22 -2.33
C LEU A 179 10.70 6.80 -1.27
N LEU A 180 10.77 6.21 -0.08
CA LEU A 180 11.69 6.66 0.98
C LEU A 180 13.16 6.54 0.54
N LEU A 181 13.54 5.40 -0.03
CA LEU A 181 14.89 5.18 -0.55
C LEU A 181 15.22 6.11 -1.72
N PHE A 182 14.24 6.43 -2.56
CA PHE A 182 14.42 7.40 -3.65
C PHE A 182 14.61 8.82 -3.13
N ILE A 183 13.87 9.21 -2.09
CA ILE A 183 14.11 10.48 -1.39
C ILE A 183 15.53 10.51 -0.81
N CYS A 184 15.98 9.43 -0.17
CA CYS A 184 17.36 9.31 0.31
C CYS A 184 18.38 9.41 -0.84
N CYS A 185 18.09 8.81 -2.01
CA CYS A 185 18.91 8.93 -3.22
C CYS A 185 19.03 10.38 -3.70
N ILE A 186 17.91 11.11 -3.79
CA ILE A 186 17.91 12.52 -4.18
C ILE A 186 18.73 13.35 -3.18
N MET A 187 18.55 13.10 -1.88
CA MET A 187 19.30 13.80 -0.84
C MET A 187 20.80 13.50 -0.91
N ALA A 188 21.18 12.24 -1.12
CA ALA A 188 22.58 11.85 -1.33
C ALA A 188 23.16 12.58 -2.55
N PHE A 189 22.44 12.59 -3.68
CA PHE A 189 22.87 13.27 -4.89
C PHE A 189 23.05 14.78 -4.69
N VAL A 190 22.09 15.47 -4.07
CA VAL A 190 22.13 16.93 -3.82
C VAL A 190 23.33 17.33 -2.95
N TRP A 191 23.63 16.52 -1.93
CA TRP A 191 24.70 16.82 -0.98
C TRP A 191 26.08 16.37 -1.44
N ARG A 192 26.17 15.35 -2.30
CA ARG A 192 27.46 14.77 -2.73
C ARG A 192 27.94 15.26 -4.08
N THR A 193 27.04 15.66 -4.98
CA THR A 193 27.40 16.24 -6.29
C THR A 193 27.98 17.65 -6.14
N GLY A 194 29.11 17.93 -6.80
CA GLY A 194 29.80 19.23 -6.77
C GLY A 194 30.82 19.39 -5.65
N THR A 195 31.37 18.28 -5.12
CA THR A 195 32.49 18.29 -4.15
C THR A 195 33.87 18.11 -4.81
N ASP A 196 33.93 17.83 -6.12
CA ASP A 196 35.18 17.81 -6.89
C ASP A 196 35.66 19.25 -7.17
N VAL A 197 36.25 19.85 -6.14
CA VAL A 197 37.04 21.09 -6.19
C VAL A 197 38.50 20.78 -6.59
N THR A 198 38.76 19.60 -7.16
CA THR A 198 40.11 19.07 -7.36
C THR A 198 40.71 19.38 -8.74
N SER A 199 39.98 20.02 -9.67
CA SER A 199 40.47 20.23 -11.04
C SER A 199 40.24 21.63 -11.63
N SER A 200 40.21 22.68 -10.81
CA SER A 200 40.33 24.06 -11.31
C SER A 200 41.01 24.92 -10.26
N ASP A 201 42.23 25.35 -10.58
CA ASP A 201 43.05 26.36 -9.92
C ASP A 201 42.52 26.91 -8.57
N PRO A 202 43.20 26.65 -7.42
CA PRO A 202 42.75 27.09 -6.08
C PRO A 202 42.58 28.62 -5.94
N ALA A 203 43.00 29.40 -6.94
CA ALA A 203 42.88 30.85 -7.00
C ALA A 203 41.53 31.38 -7.56
N THR A 204 40.63 30.53 -8.11
CA THR A 204 39.44 31.03 -8.85
C THR A 204 38.08 30.47 -8.42
N LEU A 205 38.00 29.68 -7.35
CA LEU A 205 36.70 29.32 -6.80
C LEU A 205 36.12 30.53 -6.05
N SER A 206 35.36 31.36 -6.78
CA SER A 206 34.67 32.53 -6.23
C SER A 206 33.89 32.13 -4.98
N HIS A 207 34.14 32.81 -3.86
CA HIS A 207 33.44 32.60 -2.58
C HIS A 207 31.90 32.59 -2.76
N ASN A 208 31.43 33.34 -3.75
CA ASN A 208 30.02 33.43 -4.14
C ASN A 208 29.47 32.12 -4.72
N ALA A 209 30.28 31.32 -5.43
CA ALA A 209 29.86 30.05 -6.01
C ALA A 209 29.67 28.97 -4.94
N VAL A 210 30.58 28.90 -3.95
CA VAL A 210 30.45 27.99 -2.80
C VAL A 210 29.21 28.33 -1.98
N LEU A 211 29.01 29.63 -1.71
CA LEU A 211 27.87 30.13 -0.95
C LEU A 211 26.56 29.86 -1.69
N ALA A 212 26.51 30.07 -3.01
CA ALA A 212 25.34 29.74 -3.83
C ALA A 212 24.99 28.24 -3.80
N HIS A 213 25.97 27.35 -3.91
CA HIS A 213 25.74 25.89 -3.81
C HIS A 213 25.22 25.48 -2.42
N MET A 214 25.74 26.08 -1.34
CA MET A 214 25.28 25.82 0.02
C MET A 214 23.85 26.30 0.25
N ILE A 215 23.49 27.48 -0.27
CA ILE A 215 22.11 27.98 -0.22
C ILE A 215 21.17 27.00 -0.94
N LEU A 216 21.50 26.59 -2.17
CA LEU A 216 20.64 25.70 -2.95
C LEU A 216 20.40 24.36 -2.23
N ARG A 217 21.44 23.75 -1.67
CA ARG A 217 21.33 22.50 -0.88
C ARG A 217 20.42 22.68 0.34
N THR A 218 20.55 23.81 1.03
CA THR A 218 19.75 24.13 2.21
C THR A 218 18.28 24.34 1.83
N VAL A 219 18.01 25.05 0.73
CA VAL A 219 16.65 25.27 0.22
C VAL A 219 15.97 23.95 -0.16
N VAL A 220 16.66 23.08 -0.91
CA VAL A 220 16.11 21.75 -1.30
C VAL A 220 15.82 20.90 -0.06
N SER A 221 16.74 20.88 0.91
CA SER A 221 16.55 20.16 2.17
C SER A 221 15.38 20.72 2.98
N GLY A 222 15.22 22.05 3.00
CA GLY A 222 14.12 22.74 3.67
C GLY A 222 12.75 22.43 3.05
N ILE A 223 12.66 22.41 1.72
CA ILE A 223 11.43 22.03 0.99
C ILE A 223 11.05 20.58 1.34
N LEU A 224 12.01 19.66 1.35
CA LEU A 224 11.75 18.27 1.71
C LEU A 224 11.31 18.14 3.16
N ALA A 225 12.00 18.81 4.10
CA ALA A 225 11.65 18.77 5.52
C ALA A 225 10.23 19.29 5.75
N LEU A 226 9.86 20.40 5.10
CA LEU A 226 8.51 20.96 5.15
C LEU A 226 7.48 19.95 4.60
N GLY A 227 7.77 19.30 3.47
CA GLY A 227 6.95 18.24 2.90
C GLY A 227 6.75 17.06 3.87
N CYS A 228 7.81 16.61 4.54
CA CYS A 228 7.73 15.56 5.56
C CYS A 228 6.87 15.99 6.77
N ILE A 229 7.04 17.23 7.26
CA ILE A 229 6.24 17.77 8.36
C ILE A 229 4.75 17.79 7.98
N TYR A 230 4.41 18.30 6.80
CA TYR A 230 3.02 18.29 6.32
C TYR A 230 2.49 16.87 6.13
N GLY A 231 3.29 15.94 5.60
CA GLY A 231 2.90 14.54 5.50
C GLY A 231 2.55 13.91 6.84
N VAL A 232 3.36 14.17 7.87
CA VAL A 232 3.10 13.71 9.25
C VAL A 232 1.84 14.35 9.81
N LEU A 233 1.65 15.66 9.62
CA LEU A 233 0.46 16.39 10.08
C LEU A 233 -0.81 15.86 9.40
N ILE A 234 -0.79 15.61 8.09
CA ILE A 234 -1.90 15.03 7.33
C ILE A 234 -2.23 13.63 7.87
N GLY A 235 -1.22 12.78 8.05
CA GLY A 235 -1.40 11.43 8.60
C GLY A 235 -2.01 11.44 10.02
N ALA A 236 -1.48 12.29 10.91
CA ALA A 236 -2.01 12.47 12.26
C ALA A 236 -3.45 12.99 12.25
N THR A 237 -3.76 13.89 11.32
CA THR A 237 -5.09 14.44 11.11
C THR A 237 -6.07 13.35 10.69
N PHE A 238 -5.77 12.55 9.67
CA PHE A 238 -6.65 11.47 9.25
C PHE A 238 -6.88 10.42 10.33
N GLN A 239 -5.84 10.06 11.10
CA GLN A 239 -6.00 9.15 12.23
C GLN A 239 -6.93 9.73 13.30
N ARG A 240 -6.75 11.02 13.64
CA ARG A 240 -7.56 11.69 14.67
C ARG A 240 -9.00 11.87 14.22
N TYR A 241 -9.24 12.30 12.98
CA TYR A 241 -10.59 12.48 12.44
C TYR A 241 -11.30 11.14 12.30
N GLY A 242 -10.66 10.11 11.74
CA GLY A 242 -11.24 8.77 11.62
C GLY A 242 -11.68 8.22 12.98
N GLN A 243 -10.76 8.18 13.96
CA GLN A 243 -11.08 7.65 15.29
C GLN A 243 -12.13 8.48 16.03
N ARG A 244 -12.11 9.82 15.89
CA ARG A 244 -13.07 10.69 16.59
C ARG A 244 -14.45 10.61 15.96
N MET A 245 -14.54 10.54 14.63
CA MET A 245 -15.81 10.37 13.92
C MET A 245 -16.43 9.01 14.21
N ASP A 246 -15.64 7.93 14.21
CA ASP A 246 -16.13 6.58 14.51
C ASP A 246 -16.63 6.44 15.97
N ARG A 247 -16.04 7.18 16.92
CA ARG A 247 -16.53 7.23 18.31
C ARG A 247 -17.79 8.07 18.45
N ALA A 248 -17.85 9.23 17.77
CA ALA A 248 -19.00 10.11 17.81
C ALA A 248 -20.23 9.48 17.14
N TRP A 249 -20.03 8.68 16.09
CA TRP A 249 -21.10 7.95 15.42
C TRP A 249 -21.64 6.81 16.30
N ARG A 250 -20.77 6.04 16.96
CA ARG A 250 -21.19 4.96 17.88
C ARG A 250 -21.92 5.44 19.14
N ALA A 251 -21.79 6.71 19.48
CA ALA A 251 -22.46 7.31 20.64
C ALA A 251 -23.82 7.95 20.30
N ARG A 252 -24.21 7.98 19.02
CA ARG A 252 -25.53 8.42 18.54
C ARG A 252 -26.41 7.21 18.26
#